data_AF-A0A1F7BEI8-F1
#
_entry.id   AF-A0A1F7BEI8-F1
#
_cell.length_a   1.000
_cell.length_b   1.000
_cell.length_c   1.000
_cell.angle_alpha   90.00
_cell.angle_beta   90.00
_cell.angle_gamma   90.00
#
_symmetry.space_group_name_H-M   'P 1'
#
loop_
_entity.id
_entity.type
_entity.pdbx_description
1 polymer ?
#
loop_
_entity_poly.entity_id
_entity_poly.type
_entity_poly.pdbx_seq_one_letter_code
_entity_poly.pdbx_strand_id
1 'polypeptide(L)'
;MADQGSPPPKQPSPFDEWQKRTGDKRKASEEQLAKRRRKREEKEEAHDTEQHEALKQKERGEHAQKEEQKAWTQEEQSRSREITTEKRAAETLRKHEKEREAKEEKLQKEHATYMTNLHERTLRQHRQEILDQRGKAEEEIKRKARQKEESVLSELHQQEKGLYEVLEREMREKYIKVKSDLTQKRQQIQNVERRSLQEIDRWKLQETTTLKKQRETPATKRRMQDIEREAFQKKNDAHERSQEEGKRLAQEERDQTRAINVEHDQQKKEIAQTMERKRQEVESQKGSAYAEAEAHTRHEQDLDTKAEKDAQMYEKFTHKKPPTS
;
A
#
# COMPACT_ATOMS: atom_id res chain seq x y z
N MET A 1 -75.49 -178.23 8.25
CA MET A 1 -74.83 -179.05 7.19
C MET A 1 -73.80 -178.15 6.51
N ALA A 2 -72.56 -178.47 6.20
CA ALA A 2 -71.69 -179.65 6.25
C ALA A 2 -70.24 -179.11 6.00
N ASP A 3 -69.21 -179.61 6.69
CA ASP A 3 -68.18 -180.54 6.15
C ASP A 3 -67.58 -180.16 4.78
N GLN A 4 -66.30 -179.73 4.75
CA GLN A 4 -65.10 -180.53 4.35
C GLN A 4 -64.81 -180.42 2.85
N GLY A 5 -63.58 -180.24 2.34
CA GLY A 5 -62.24 -180.20 2.94
C GLY A 5 -61.21 -179.97 1.82
N SER A 6 -60.09 -179.31 2.19
CA SER A 6 -58.85 -178.92 1.46
C SER A 6 -58.15 -180.07 0.68
N PRO A 7 -56.90 -179.94 0.12
CA PRO A 7 -55.97 -178.82 -0.21
C PRO A 7 -55.30 -179.02 -1.64
N PRO A 8 -53.97 -178.79 -1.91
CA PRO A 8 -53.11 -177.59 -2.16
C PRO A 8 -52.37 -177.65 -3.55
N PRO A 9 -51.13 -177.11 -3.80
CA PRO A 9 -50.58 -175.73 -3.84
C PRO A 9 -49.99 -175.31 -5.24
N LYS A 10 -49.69 -174.02 -5.50
CA LYS A 10 -48.43 -173.50 -6.14
C LYS A 10 -48.49 -172.02 -6.53
N GLN A 11 -47.33 -171.36 -6.36
CA GLN A 11 -47.10 -169.91 -6.34
C GLN A 11 -47.36 -169.20 -7.68
N PRO A 12 -48.15 -168.11 -7.68
CA PRO A 12 -48.35 -167.19 -8.82
C PRO A 12 -47.25 -166.11 -8.85
N SER A 13 -47.05 -165.31 -9.89
CA SER A 13 -47.46 -165.33 -11.31
C SER A 13 -46.64 -164.22 -11.99
N PRO A 14 -46.26 -164.32 -13.29
CA PRO A 14 -45.61 -163.24 -14.04
C PRO A 14 -46.36 -161.89 -14.01
N PHE A 15 -47.66 -161.91 -13.66
CA PHE A 15 -48.45 -160.71 -13.41
C PHE A 15 -47.95 -159.90 -12.19
N ASP A 16 -47.48 -160.55 -11.13
CA ASP A 16 -46.93 -159.90 -9.94
C ASP A 16 -45.55 -159.26 -10.22
N GLU A 17 -44.77 -159.83 -11.16
CA GLU A 17 -43.53 -159.19 -11.67
C GLU A 17 -43.83 -157.99 -12.59
N TRP A 18 -44.92 -158.03 -13.36
CA TRP A 18 -45.35 -156.91 -14.20
C TRP A 18 -45.88 -155.73 -13.36
N GLN A 19 -46.62 -156.02 -12.29
CA GLN A 19 -47.18 -154.99 -11.41
C GLN A 19 -46.11 -154.16 -10.69
N LYS A 20 -45.01 -154.79 -10.24
CA LYS A 20 -43.86 -154.08 -9.65
C LYS A 20 -43.20 -153.09 -10.62
N ARG A 21 -43.03 -153.46 -11.90
CA ARG A 21 -42.44 -152.57 -12.91
C ARG A 21 -43.34 -151.40 -13.33
N THR A 22 -44.66 -151.55 -13.26
CA THR A 22 -45.59 -150.44 -13.51
C THR A 22 -45.73 -149.47 -12.32
N GLY A 23 -45.43 -149.92 -11.10
CA GLY A 23 -45.40 -149.08 -9.90
C GLY A 23 -44.20 -148.10 -9.86
N ASP A 24 -43.02 -148.56 -10.28
CA ASP A 24 -41.80 -147.73 -10.24
C ASP A 24 -41.78 -146.62 -11.31
N LYS A 25 -42.51 -146.78 -12.43
CA LYS A 25 -42.64 -145.70 -13.45
C LYS A 25 -43.58 -144.57 -13.04
N ARG A 26 -44.55 -144.80 -12.15
CA ARG A 26 -45.40 -143.72 -11.61
C ARG A 26 -44.64 -142.83 -10.62
N LYS A 27 -43.79 -143.42 -9.77
CA LYS A 27 -42.98 -142.64 -8.81
C LYS A 27 -41.93 -141.76 -9.49
N ALA A 28 -41.36 -142.17 -10.63
CA ALA A 28 -40.43 -141.32 -11.38
C ALA A 28 -41.09 -140.15 -12.15
N SER A 29 -42.38 -140.26 -12.50
CA SER A 29 -43.11 -139.20 -13.22
C SER A 29 -43.66 -138.11 -12.28
N GLU A 30 -43.93 -138.44 -11.02
CA GLU A 30 -44.44 -137.50 -10.01
C GLU A 30 -43.33 -136.55 -9.50
N GLU A 31 -42.08 -137.03 -9.40
CA GLU A 31 -40.91 -136.20 -9.06
C GLU A 31 -40.52 -135.18 -10.14
N GLN A 32 -40.76 -135.48 -11.42
CA GLN A 32 -40.51 -134.51 -12.51
C GLN A 32 -41.55 -133.38 -12.56
N LEU A 33 -42.80 -133.63 -12.16
CA LEU A 33 -43.84 -132.61 -12.13
C LEU A 33 -43.64 -131.60 -10.98
N ALA A 34 -43.11 -132.04 -9.83
CA ALA A 34 -42.84 -131.18 -8.67
C ALA A 34 -41.69 -130.19 -8.90
N LYS A 35 -40.63 -130.59 -9.65
CA LYS A 35 -39.48 -129.70 -9.95
C LYS A 35 -39.81 -128.55 -10.92
N ARG A 36 -40.81 -128.68 -11.79
CA ARG A 36 -41.20 -127.60 -12.73
C ARG A 36 -42.08 -126.51 -12.11
N ARG A 37 -42.84 -126.79 -11.04
CA ARG A 37 -43.68 -125.79 -10.35
C ARG A 37 -42.84 -124.79 -9.54
N ARG A 38 -41.84 -125.25 -8.78
CA ARG A 38 -40.93 -124.35 -8.02
C ARG A 38 -40.18 -123.35 -8.91
N LYS A 39 -39.85 -123.73 -10.15
CA LYS A 39 -39.12 -122.86 -11.09
C LYS A 39 -39.98 -121.78 -11.77
N ARG A 40 -41.31 -121.85 -11.64
CA ARG A 40 -42.23 -120.80 -12.12
C ARG A 40 -42.56 -119.81 -11.01
N GLU A 41 -42.77 -120.27 -9.78
CA GLU A 41 -43.02 -119.38 -8.63
C GLU A 41 -41.81 -118.47 -8.33
N GLU A 42 -40.57 -118.98 -8.39
CA GLU A 42 -39.35 -118.13 -8.24
C GLU A 42 -39.19 -117.05 -9.32
N LYS A 43 -39.75 -117.26 -10.53
CA LYS A 43 -39.67 -116.26 -11.61
C LYS A 43 -40.74 -115.18 -11.52
N GLU A 44 -41.84 -115.47 -10.84
CA GLU A 44 -42.95 -114.53 -10.66
C GLU A 44 -42.66 -113.58 -9.48
N GLU A 45 -42.07 -114.07 -8.38
CA GLU A 45 -41.62 -113.22 -7.26
C GLU A 45 -40.46 -112.26 -7.61
N ALA A 46 -39.56 -112.66 -8.51
CA ALA A 46 -38.45 -111.81 -8.94
C ALA A 46 -38.90 -110.63 -9.82
N HIS A 47 -39.98 -110.79 -10.59
CA HIS A 47 -40.47 -109.73 -11.49
C HIS A 47 -41.26 -108.65 -10.74
N ASP A 48 -42.01 -109.02 -9.70
CA ASP A 48 -42.80 -108.08 -8.91
C ASP A 48 -41.91 -107.20 -7.99
N THR A 49 -40.80 -107.75 -7.51
CA THR A 49 -39.80 -106.99 -6.72
C THR A 49 -39.06 -105.96 -7.57
N GLU A 50 -38.72 -106.28 -8.82
CA GLU A 50 -38.04 -105.34 -9.73
C GLU A 50 -38.92 -104.14 -10.11
N GLN A 51 -40.22 -104.34 -10.33
CA GLN A 51 -41.14 -103.22 -10.60
C GLN A 51 -41.35 -102.32 -9.37
N HIS A 52 -41.48 -102.93 -8.19
CA HIS A 52 -41.73 -102.19 -6.96
C HIS A 52 -40.49 -101.38 -6.51
N GLU A 53 -39.27 -101.83 -6.82
CA GLU A 53 -38.04 -101.06 -6.55
C GLU A 53 -37.84 -99.89 -7.53
N ALA A 54 -38.19 -100.06 -8.81
CA ALA A 54 -38.12 -98.99 -9.81
C ALA A 54 -39.08 -97.82 -9.47
N LEU A 55 -40.29 -98.11 -8.99
CA LEU A 55 -41.26 -97.11 -8.55
C LEU A 55 -40.75 -96.31 -7.34
N LYS A 56 -40.11 -96.97 -6.36
CA LYS A 56 -39.52 -96.30 -5.19
C LYS A 56 -38.36 -95.37 -5.56
N GLN A 57 -37.55 -95.69 -6.57
CA GLN A 57 -36.49 -94.77 -7.02
C GLN A 57 -37.07 -93.52 -7.71
N LYS A 58 -38.14 -93.69 -8.50
CA LYS A 58 -38.78 -92.56 -9.17
C LYS A 58 -39.45 -91.61 -8.17
N GLU A 59 -40.15 -92.13 -7.17
CA GLU A 59 -40.74 -91.32 -6.10
C GLU A 59 -39.68 -90.61 -5.25
N ARG A 60 -38.55 -91.26 -4.97
CA ARG A 60 -37.40 -90.60 -4.30
C ARG A 60 -36.77 -89.51 -5.17
N GLY A 61 -36.68 -89.71 -6.48
CA GLY A 61 -36.20 -88.69 -7.43
C GLY A 61 -37.13 -87.48 -7.51
N GLU A 62 -38.45 -87.70 -7.53
CA GLU A 62 -39.44 -86.61 -7.52
C GLU A 62 -39.47 -85.86 -6.19
N HIS A 63 -39.28 -86.56 -5.06
CA HIS A 63 -39.13 -85.92 -3.75
C HIS A 63 -37.85 -85.08 -3.67
N ALA A 64 -36.73 -85.62 -4.14
CA ALA A 64 -35.45 -84.91 -4.19
C ALA A 64 -35.51 -83.67 -5.08
N GLN A 65 -36.14 -83.75 -6.26
CA GLN A 65 -36.34 -82.58 -7.13
C GLN A 65 -37.24 -81.52 -6.49
N LYS A 66 -38.30 -81.91 -5.78
CA LYS A 66 -39.16 -80.95 -5.07
C LYS A 66 -38.45 -80.28 -3.89
N GLU A 67 -37.59 -81.01 -3.18
CA GLU A 67 -36.77 -80.44 -2.12
C GLU A 67 -35.67 -79.52 -2.65
N GLU A 68 -35.02 -79.89 -3.75
CA GLU A 68 -34.03 -79.05 -4.43
C GLU A 68 -34.67 -77.76 -4.97
N GLN A 69 -35.87 -77.84 -5.56
CA GLN A 69 -36.61 -76.66 -6.02
C GLN A 69 -37.05 -75.76 -4.85
N LYS A 70 -37.40 -76.34 -3.69
CA LYS A 70 -37.68 -75.58 -2.46
C LYS A 70 -36.42 -74.92 -1.88
N ALA A 71 -35.28 -75.61 -1.90
CA ALA A 71 -34.01 -75.07 -1.44
C ALA A 71 -33.55 -73.92 -2.34
N TRP A 72 -33.64 -74.09 -3.67
CA TRP A 72 -33.31 -73.05 -4.63
C TRP A 72 -34.20 -71.81 -4.52
N THR A 73 -35.51 -71.99 -4.35
CA THR A 73 -36.44 -70.86 -4.14
C THR A 73 -36.24 -70.17 -2.79
N GLN A 74 -35.88 -70.89 -1.73
CA GLN A 74 -35.50 -70.28 -0.45
C GLN A 74 -34.19 -69.49 -0.55
N GLU A 75 -33.20 -70.01 -1.27
CA GLU A 75 -31.93 -69.32 -1.53
C GLU A 75 -32.14 -68.05 -2.37
N GLU A 76 -32.96 -68.10 -3.41
CA GLU A 76 -33.30 -66.95 -4.25
C GLU A 76 -34.06 -65.86 -3.47
N GLN A 77 -34.95 -66.26 -2.54
CA GLN A 77 -35.58 -65.32 -1.60
C GLN A 77 -34.58 -64.72 -0.61
N SER A 78 -33.61 -65.49 -0.10
CA SER A 78 -32.54 -64.97 0.77
C SER A 78 -31.66 -63.97 0.04
N ARG A 79 -31.17 -64.33 -1.17
CA ARG A 79 -30.39 -63.43 -2.04
C ARG A 79 -31.17 -62.17 -2.39
N SER A 80 -32.47 -62.28 -2.65
CA SER A 80 -33.33 -61.11 -2.90
C SER A 80 -33.42 -60.19 -1.68
N ARG A 81 -33.54 -60.75 -0.47
CA ARG A 81 -33.52 -59.96 0.78
C ARG A 81 -32.17 -59.29 0.98
N GLU A 82 -31.08 -60.02 0.80
CA GLU A 82 -29.71 -59.49 0.88
C GLU A 82 -29.51 -58.33 -0.10
N ILE A 83 -29.91 -58.48 -1.36
CA ILE A 83 -29.86 -57.42 -2.38
C ILE A 83 -30.69 -56.20 -1.94
N THR A 84 -31.88 -56.39 -1.35
CA THR A 84 -32.68 -55.25 -0.86
C THR A 84 -32.06 -54.55 0.34
N THR A 85 -31.42 -55.29 1.25
CA THR A 85 -30.71 -54.71 2.39
C THR A 85 -29.44 -53.98 1.95
N GLU A 86 -28.69 -54.54 0.98
CA GLU A 86 -27.53 -53.90 0.37
C GLU A 86 -27.92 -52.62 -0.38
N LYS A 87 -29.03 -52.65 -1.14
CA LYS A 87 -29.57 -51.45 -1.80
C LYS A 87 -29.92 -50.35 -0.79
N ARG A 88 -30.56 -50.69 0.32
CA ARG A 88 -30.88 -49.72 1.40
C ARG A 88 -29.62 -49.18 2.08
N ALA A 89 -28.63 -50.03 2.32
CA ALA A 89 -27.34 -49.61 2.87
C ALA A 89 -26.60 -48.67 1.91
N ALA A 90 -26.57 -48.99 0.62
CA ALA A 90 -25.99 -48.16 -0.43
C ALA A 90 -26.74 -46.81 -0.60
N GLU A 91 -28.07 -46.81 -0.52
CA GLU A 91 -28.87 -45.57 -0.52
C GLU A 91 -28.58 -44.69 0.70
N THR A 92 -28.39 -45.30 1.88
CA THR A 92 -28.03 -44.57 3.11
C THR A 92 -26.64 -43.97 3.01
N LEU A 93 -25.66 -44.73 2.48
CA LEU A 93 -24.31 -44.22 2.22
C LEU A 93 -24.31 -43.06 1.22
N ARG A 94 -25.07 -43.17 0.11
CA ARG A 94 -25.23 -42.07 -0.86
C ARG A 94 -25.89 -40.83 -0.24
N LYS A 95 -26.86 -41.01 0.66
CA LYS A 95 -27.48 -39.89 1.39
C LYS A 95 -26.45 -39.18 2.27
N HIS A 96 -25.67 -39.94 3.05
CA HIS A 96 -24.62 -39.36 3.89
C HIS A 96 -23.49 -38.73 3.06
N GLU A 97 -23.15 -39.30 1.91
CA GLU A 97 -22.19 -38.70 0.99
C GLU A 97 -22.68 -37.35 0.48
N LYS A 98 -23.92 -37.26 -0.01
CA LYS A 98 -24.52 -35.97 -0.40
C LYS A 98 -24.62 -34.97 0.76
N GLU A 99 -24.92 -35.43 1.97
CA GLU A 99 -24.93 -34.58 3.16
C GLU A 99 -23.52 -34.08 3.53
N ARG A 100 -22.48 -34.89 3.33
CA ARG A 100 -21.07 -34.49 3.52
C ARG A 100 -20.65 -33.50 2.45
N GLU A 101 -20.93 -33.77 1.17
CA GLU A 101 -20.66 -32.87 0.06
C GLU A 101 -21.32 -31.50 0.27
N ALA A 102 -22.59 -31.47 0.68
CA ALA A 102 -23.29 -30.22 0.97
C ALA A 102 -22.68 -29.45 2.15
N LYS A 103 -22.20 -30.15 3.19
CA LYS A 103 -21.49 -29.53 4.32
C LYS A 103 -20.12 -28.99 3.90
N GLU A 104 -19.39 -29.73 3.08
CA GLU A 104 -18.09 -29.33 2.57
C GLU A 104 -18.20 -28.11 1.64
N GLU A 105 -19.17 -28.11 0.72
CA GLU A 105 -19.46 -26.97 -0.15
C GLU A 105 -19.83 -25.73 0.67
N LYS A 106 -20.65 -25.90 1.72
CA LYS A 106 -20.99 -24.80 2.64
C LYS A 106 -19.76 -24.25 3.35
N LEU A 107 -18.92 -25.13 3.90
CA LEU A 107 -17.69 -24.75 4.60
C LEU A 107 -16.70 -24.04 3.67
N GLN A 108 -16.56 -24.52 2.43
CA GLN A 108 -15.72 -23.88 1.41
C GLN A 108 -16.23 -22.48 1.06
N LYS A 109 -17.55 -22.28 0.93
CA LYS A 109 -18.15 -20.96 0.70
C LYS A 109 -17.94 -20.00 1.88
N GLU A 110 -18.10 -20.49 3.11
CA GLU A 110 -17.84 -19.71 4.33
C GLU A 110 -16.36 -19.32 4.43
N HIS A 111 -15.44 -20.26 4.17
CA HIS A 111 -14.00 -20.00 4.15
C HIS A 111 -13.61 -18.99 3.06
N ALA A 112 -14.13 -19.12 1.84
CA ALA A 112 -13.88 -18.17 0.76
C ALA A 112 -14.36 -16.76 1.12
N THR A 113 -15.55 -16.65 1.74
CA THR A 113 -16.10 -15.37 2.21
C THR A 113 -15.23 -14.76 3.30
N TYR A 114 -14.80 -15.57 4.27
CA TYR A 114 -13.89 -15.13 5.33
C TYR A 114 -12.56 -14.60 4.77
N MET A 115 -11.93 -15.35 3.86
CA MET A 115 -10.66 -14.95 3.24
C MET A 115 -10.79 -13.67 2.43
N THR A 116 -11.92 -13.48 1.73
CA THR A 116 -12.21 -12.24 0.99
C THR A 116 -12.33 -11.05 1.93
N ASN A 117 -13.15 -11.16 2.99
CA ASN A 117 -13.32 -10.09 3.98
C ASN A 117 -12.01 -9.74 4.71
N LEU A 118 -11.19 -10.75 5.01
CA LEU A 118 -9.87 -10.54 5.62
C LEU A 118 -8.96 -9.73 4.68
N HIS A 119 -8.88 -10.09 3.40
CA HIS A 119 -8.10 -9.35 2.40
C HIS A 119 -8.59 -7.92 2.23
N GLU A 120 -9.91 -7.71 2.13
CA GLU A 120 -10.49 -6.36 2.04
C GLU A 120 -10.11 -5.50 3.26
N ARG A 121 -10.18 -6.08 4.47
CA ARG A 121 -9.80 -5.36 5.69
C ARG A 121 -8.33 -4.97 5.67
N THR A 122 -7.43 -5.89 5.31
CA THR A 122 -5.99 -5.61 5.21
C THR A 122 -5.69 -4.54 4.17
N LEU A 123 -6.34 -4.59 3.00
CA LEU A 123 -6.20 -3.57 1.96
C LEU A 123 -6.70 -2.20 2.42
N ARG A 124 -7.84 -2.14 3.12
CA ARG A 124 -8.35 -0.90 3.71
C ARG A 124 -7.39 -0.34 4.76
N GLN A 125 -6.82 -1.20 5.60
CA GLN A 125 -5.83 -0.79 6.59
C GLN A 125 -4.57 -0.20 5.92
N HIS A 126 -3.99 -0.91 4.94
CA HIS A 126 -2.82 -0.40 4.22
C HIS A 126 -3.14 0.91 3.48
N ARG A 127 -4.34 1.05 2.90
CA ARG A 127 -4.77 2.30 2.26
C ARG A 127 -4.85 3.45 3.27
N GLN A 128 -5.37 3.20 4.47
CA GLN A 128 -5.41 4.22 5.53
C GLN A 128 -3.99 4.62 5.96
N GLU A 129 -3.10 3.65 6.17
CA GLU A 129 -1.71 3.93 6.56
C GLU A 129 -0.97 4.77 5.50
N ILE A 130 -1.19 4.50 4.21
CA ILE A 130 -0.63 5.30 3.11
C ILE A 130 -1.17 6.73 3.13
N LEU A 131 -2.49 6.91 3.29
CA LEU A 131 -3.11 8.24 3.36
C LEU A 131 -2.60 9.05 4.56
N ASP A 132 -2.46 8.41 5.72
CA ASP A 132 -1.93 9.05 6.93
C ASP A 132 -0.45 9.45 6.75
N GLN A 133 0.36 8.60 6.11
CA GLN A 133 1.76 8.92 5.78
C GLN A 133 1.86 10.10 4.80
N ARG A 134 1.02 10.12 3.76
CA ARG A 134 0.94 11.24 2.81
C ARG A 134 0.57 12.54 3.52
N GLY A 135 -0.46 12.52 4.38
CA GLY A 135 -0.88 13.69 5.15
C GLY A 135 0.24 14.27 6.02
N LYS A 136 0.99 13.41 6.73
CA LYS A 136 2.15 13.83 7.54
C LYS A 136 3.27 14.43 6.69
N ALA A 137 3.57 13.81 5.55
CA ALA A 137 4.62 14.28 4.64
C ALA A 137 4.27 15.67 4.06
N GLU A 138 3.02 15.89 3.64
CA GLU A 138 2.55 17.19 3.17
C GLU A 138 2.66 18.28 4.24
N GLU A 139 2.25 17.98 5.48
CA GLU A 139 2.37 18.92 6.60
C GLU A 139 3.82 19.27 6.89
N GLU A 140 4.72 18.30 6.85
CA GLU A 140 6.16 18.53 7.05
C GLU A 140 6.77 19.41 5.95
N ILE A 141 6.40 19.18 4.68
CA ILE A 141 6.83 20.02 3.56
C ILE A 141 6.32 21.46 3.74
N LYS A 142 5.04 21.63 4.05
CA LYS A 142 4.42 22.94 4.31
C LYS A 142 5.12 23.65 5.48
N ARG A 143 5.43 22.93 6.56
CA ARG A 143 6.16 23.48 7.72
C ARG A 143 7.59 23.91 7.35
N LYS A 144 8.34 23.07 6.63
CA LYS A 144 9.71 23.41 6.18
C LYS A 144 9.72 24.61 5.23
N ALA A 145 8.74 24.70 4.33
CA ALA A 145 8.58 25.85 3.44
C ALA A 145 8.37 27.14 4.22
N ARG A 146 7.47 27.15 5.23
CA ARG A 146 7.24 28.30 6.12
C ARG A 146 8.49 28.69 6.92
N GLN A 147 9.20 27.71 7.49
CA GLN A 147 10.44 27.98 8.24
C GLN A 147 11.52 28.61 7.36
N LYS A 148 11.68 28.10 6.13
CA LYS A 148 12.63 28.68 5.16
C LYS A 148 12.23 30.10 4.77
N GLU A 149 10.95 30.35 4.56
CA GLU A 149 10.41 31.68 4.27
C GLU A 149 10.66 32.67 5.41
N GLU A 150 10.30 32.32 6.65
CA GLU A 150 10.55 33.16 7.83
C GLU A 150 12.04 33.48 7.99
N SER A 151 12.91 32.49 7.76
CA SER A 151 14.36 32.68 7.79
C SER A 151 14.84 33.68 6.75
N VAL A 152 14.40 33.54 5.49
CA VAL A 152 14.80 34.41 4.38
C VAL A 152 14.30 35.84 4.60
N LEU A 153 13.05 36.01 5.06
CA LEU A 153 12.49 37.34 5.35
C LEU A 153 13.22 38.02 6.51
N SER A 154 13.56 37.27 7.56
CA SER A 154 14.35 37.77 8.69
C SER A 154 15.76 38.19 8.25
N GLU A 155 16.43 37.40 7.41
CA GLU A 155 17.73 37.73 6.85
C GLU A 155 17.69 39.01 5.99
N LEU A 156 16.67 39.14 5.12
CA LEU A 156 16.46 40.37 4.34
C LEU A 156 16.25 41.59 5.23
N HIS A 157 15.47 41.47 6.31
CA HIS A 157 15.26 42.56 7.25
C HIS A 157 16.57 42.96 7.98
N GLN A 158 17.36 41.97 8.41
CA GLN A 158 18.65 42.23 9.04
C GLN A 158 19.62 42.93 8.06
N GLN A 159 19.61 42.53 6.78
CA GLN A 159 20.39 43.18 5.73
C GLN A 159 19.95 44.63 5.51
N GLU A 160 18.63 44.88 5.43
CA GLU A 160 18.07 46.24 5.29
C GLU A 160 18.53 47.16 6.43
N LYS A 161 18.42 46.69 7.68
CA LYS A 161 18.88 47.44 8.85
C LYS A 161 20.38 47.74 8.77
N GLY A 162 21.19 46.75 8.40
CA GLY A 162 22.62 46.93 8.23
C GLY A 162 22.99 47.99 7.18
N LEU A 163 22.28 48.02 6.05
CA LEU A 163 22.50 49.02 5.00
C LEU A 163 22.16 50.44 5.48
N TYR A 164 21.06 50.61 6.22
CA TYR A 164 20.71 51.92 6.78
C TYR A 164 21.71 52.39 7.85
N GLU A 165 22.23 51.50 8.69
CA GLU A 165 23.25 51.86 9.68
C GLU A 165 24.56 52.31 9.03
N VAL A 166 24.99 51.63 7.95
CA VAL A 166 26.17 52.05 7.17
C VAL A 166 25.95 53.41 6.55
N LEU A 167 24.79 53.62 5.91
CA LEU A 167 24.41 54.90 5.33
C LEU A 167 24.45 56.04 6.38
N GLU A 168 23.86 55.83 7.57
CA GLU A 168 23.88 56.84 8.63
C GLU A 168 25.31 57.21 9.07
N ARG A 169 26.20 56.21 9.19
CA ARG A 169 27.61 56.45 9.53
C ARG A 169 28.31 57.27 8.45
N GLU A 170 28.15 56.89 7.17
CA GLU A 170 28.73 57.63 6.04
C GLU A 170 28.24 59.09 6.02
N MET A 171 26.94 59.32 6.24
CA MET A 171 26.41 60.69 6.31
C MET A 171 27.03 61.47 7.46
N ARG A 172 27.16 60.85 8.64
CA ARG A 172 27.78 61.48 9.81
C ARG A 172 29.24 61.86 9.55
N GLU A 173 30.00 60.99 8.89
CA GLU A 173 31.39 61.27 8.51
C GLU A 173 31.50 62.44 7.53
N LYS A 174 30.64 62.48 6.50
CA LYS A 174 30.55 63.62 5.56
C LYS A 174 30.26 64.93 6.30
N TYR A 175 29.31 64.91 7.23
CA TYR A 175 28.97 66.08 8.06
C TYR A 175 30.14 66.58 8.91
N ILE A 176 30.82 65.67 9.59
CA ILE A 176 31.98 66.00 10.42
C ILE A 176 33.07 66.62 9.57
N LYS A 177 33.35 66.04 8.40
CA LYS A 177 34.35 66.54 7.46
C LYS A 177 34.03 67.95 6.98
N VAL A 178 32.81 68.18 6.49
CA VAL A 178 32.34 69.52 6.06
C VAL A 178 32.51 70.55 7.17
N LYS A 179 32.05 70.21 8.39
CA LYS A 179 32.15 71.14 9.53
C LYS A 179 33.61 71.44 9.91
N SER A 180 34.47 70.43 9.87
CA SER A 180 35.92 70.59 10.12
C SER A 180 36.55 71.54 9.10
N ASP A 181 36.35 71.29 7.81
CA ASP A 181 36.93 72.08 6.72
C ASP A 181 36.46 73.55 6.77
N LEU A 182 35.18 73.79 7.03
CA LEU A 182 34.62 75.13 7.16
C LEU A 182 35.14 75.85 8.42
N THR A 183 35.35 75.13 9.52
CA THR A 183 35.94 75.70 10.74
C THR A 183 37.39 76.13 10.47
N GLN A 184 38.17 75.31 9.74
CA GLN A 184 39.52 75.67 9.33
C GLN A 184 39.55 76.91 8.43
N LYS A 185 38.65 76.99 7.43
CA LYS A 185 38.53 78.17 6.56
C LYS A 185 38.17 79.43 7.35
N ARG A 186 37.24 79.36 8.31
CA ARG A 186 36.89 80.50 9.19
C ARG A 186 38.10 81.00 9.98
N GLN A 187 38.90 80.08 10.51
CA GLN A 187 40.11 80.45 11.24
C GLN A 187 41.15 81.11 10.34
N GLN A 188 41.27 80.66 9.08
CA GLN A 188 42.15 81.28 8.09
C GLN A 188 41.74 82.73 7.79
N ILE A 189 40.45 83.01 7.58
CA ILE A 189 39.94 84.37 7.35
C ILE A 189 40.29 85.28 8.52
N GLN A 190 40.00 84.85 9.76
CA GLN A 190 40.33 85.62 10.96
C GLN A 190 41.84 85.87 11.09
N ASN A 191 42.68 84.91 10.71
CA ASN A 191 44.12 85.07 10.73
C ASN A 191 44.60 86.07 9.67
N VAL A 192 44.00 86.07 8.48
CA VAL A 192 44.29 87.05 7.43
C VAL A 192 43.90 88.45 7.87
N GLU A 193 42.69 88.63 8.41
CA GLU A 193 42.22 89.91 8.96
C GLU A 193 43.18 90.44 10.03
N ARG A 194 43.56 89.60 11.01
CA ARG A 194 44.53 89.98 12.05
C ARG A 194 45.86 90.43 11.46
N ARG A 195 46.39 89.73 10.46
CA ARG A 195 47.65 90.11 9.80
C ARG A 195 47.52 91.44 9.07
N SER A 196 46.46 91.62 8.28
CA SER A 196 46.20 92.88 7.58
C SER A 196 46.07 94.07 8.54
N LEU A 197 45.37 93.91 9.65
CA LEU A 197 45.26 94.96 10.68
C LEU A 197 46.63 95.31 11.29
N GLN A 198 47.45 94.31 11.60
CA GLN A 198 48.82 94.52 12.11
C GLN A 198 49.72 95.22 11.09
N GLU A 199 49.62 94.87 9.80
CA GLU A 199 50.36 95.51 8.72
C GLU A 199 49.97 96.99 8.56
N ILE A 200 48.67 97.30 8.63
CA ILE A 200 48.18 98.68 8.59
C ILE A 200 48.71 99.48 9.78
N ASP A 201 48.74 98.90 10.99
CA ASP A 201 49.29 99.56 12.18
C ASP A 201 50.80 99.81 12.08
N ARG A 202 51.55 98.82 11.57
CA ARG A 202 52.99 98.99 11.30
C ARG A 202 53.26 100.08 10.28
N TRP A 203 52.52 100.08 9.17
CA TRP A 203 52.60 101.10 8.13
C TRP A 203 52.32 102.49 8.71
N LYS A 204 51.21 102.66 9.46
CA LYS A 204 50.86 103.92 10.13
C LYS A 204 52.00 104.42 11.03
N LEU A 205 52.59 103.52 11.83
CA LEU A 205 53.70 103.86 12.72
C LEU A 205 54.95 104.31 11.92
N GLN A 206 55.30 103.60 10.86
CA GLN A 206 56.46 103.92 10.03
C GLN A 206 56.31 105.26 9.32
N GLU A 207 55.15 105.54 8.74
CA GLU A 207 54.87 106.81 8.05
C GLU A 207 54.87 108.00 9.02
N THR A 208 54.19 107.87 10.15
CA THR A 208 54.11 108.94 11.16
C THR A 208 55.46 109.23 11.83
N THR A 209 56.27 108.20 12.11
CA THR A 209 57.63 108.38 12.66
C THR A 209 58.56 109.08 11.67
N THR A 210 58.45 108.76 10.38
CA THR A 210 59.22 109.43 9.32
C THR A 210 58.86 110.91 9.23
N LEU A 211 57.57 111.25 9.29
CA LEU A 211 57.11 112.64 9.27
C LEU A 211 57.54 113.44 10.50
N LYS A 212 57.56 112.83 11.69
CA LYS A 212 58.01 113.51 12.93
C LYS A 212 59.49 113.90 12.91
N LYS A 213 60.32 113.24 12.09
CA LYS A 213 61.72 113.61 11.89
C LYS A 213 61.88 114.86 11.00
N GLN A 214 60.85 115.18 10.21
CA GLN A 214 60.80 116.43 9.46
C GLN A 214 60.36 117.56 10.40
N ARG A 215 60.77 118.80 10.13
CA ARG A 215 60.37 119.96 10.96
C ARG A 215 58.84 120.00 11.10
N GLU A 216 58.34 120.33 12.29
CA GLU A 216 56.91 120.44 12.57
C GLU A 216 56.27 121.64 11.86
N THR A 217 56.01 121.47 10.56
CA THR A 217 55.31 122.47 9.76
C THR A 217 53.80 122.18 9.77
N PRO A 218 52.94 123.18 9.48
CA PRO A 218 51.51 122.95 9.29
C PRO A 218 51.19 121.89 8.23
N ALA A 219 52.03 121.78 7.20
CA ALA A 219 51.90 120.75 6.17
C ALA A 219 52.15 119.34 6.74
N THR A 220 53.19 119.17 7.57
CA THR A 220 53.49 117.90 8.25
C THR A 220 52.32 117.43 9.12
N LYS A 221 51.67 118.36 9.84
CA LYS A 221 50.51 118.04 10.70
C LYS A 221 49.30 117.54 9.90
N ARG A 222 48.98 118.19 8.77
CA ARG A 222 47.90 117.72 7.88
C ARG A 222 48.18 116.32 7.34
N ARG A 223 49.43 116.06 6.89
CA ARG A 223 49.80 114.75 6.36
C ARG A 223 49.68 113.63 7.39
N MET A 224 50.01 113.90 8.65
CA MET A 224 49.77 112.94 9.73
C MET A 224 48.27 112.61 9.90
N GLN A 225 47.39 113.61 9.82
CA GLN A 225 45.93 113.36 9.88
C GLN A 225 45.42 112.56 8.68
N ASP A 226 45.97 112.80 7.49
CA ASP A 226 45.61 112.03 6.28
C ASP A 226 45.98 110.56 6.44
N ILE A 227 47.17 110.26 6.98
CA ILE A 227 47.61 108.88 7.28
C ILE A 227 46.67 108.22 8.30
N GLU A 228 46.19 108.96 9.30
CA GLU A 228 45.22 108.42 10.27
C GLU A 228 43.89 108.04 9.62
N ARG A 229 43.36 108.90 8.74
CA ARG A 229 42.13 108.61 7.98
C ARG A 229 42.31 107.45 7.02
N GLU A 230 43.44 107.39 6.32
CA GLU A 230 43.76 106.28 5.41
C GLU A 230 43.92 104.95 6.16
N ALA A 231 44.61 104.95 7.30
CA ALA A 231 44.70 103.77 8.17
C ALA A 231 43.31 103.32 8.65
N PHE A 232 42.45 104.25 9.05
CA PHE A 232 41.09 103.96 9.46
C PHE A 232 40.27 103.33 8.32
N GLN A 233 40.31 103.91 7.12
CA GLN A 233 39.63 103.37 5.95
C GLN A 233 40.12 101.96 5.63
N LYS A 234 41.45 101.74 5.57
CA LYS A 234 42.03 100.41 5.29
C LYS A 234 41.62 99.36 6.32
N LYS A 235 41.48 99.74 7.59
CA LYS A 235 40.99 98.83 8.65
C LYS A 235 39.53 98.46 8.43
N ASN A 236 38.69 99.43 8.07
CA ASN A 236 37.28 99.14 7.73
C ASN A 236 37.19 98.23 6.51
N ASP A 237 37.96 98.51 5.46
CA ASP A 237 37.98 97.68 4.24
C ASP A 237 38.49 96.26 4.51
N ALA A 238 39.41 96.08 5.47
CA ALA A 238 39.86 94.74 5.91
C ALA A 238 38.76 94.00 6.68
N HIS A 239 38.02 94.70 7.54
CA HIS A 239 36.92 94.14 8.31
C HIS A 239 35.73 93.76 7.42
N GLU A 240 35.35 94.61 6.46
CA GLU A 240 34.25 94.35 5.53
C GLU A 240 34.52 93.11 4.66
N ARG A 241 35.74 92.97 4.14
CA ARG A 241 36.17 91.77 3.40
C ARG A 241 36.10 90.51 4.26
N SER A 242 36.61 90.55 5.49
CA SER A 242 36.51 89.42 6.44
C SER A 242 35.06 89.05 6.73
N GLN A 243 34.19 90.05 6.89
CA GLN A 243 32.77 89.85 7.15
C GLN A 243 32.03 89.26 5.94
N GLU A 244 32.33 89.72 4.72
CA GLU A 244 31.75 89.18 3.48
C GLU A 244 32.18 87.72 3.25
N GLU A 245 33.48 87.42 3.42
CA GLU A 245 33.98 86.04 3.35
C GLU A 245 33.34 85.15 4.42
N GLY A 246 33.13 85.68 5.63
CA GLY A 246 32.39 85.00 6.69
C GLY A 246 30.94 84.68 6.31
N LYS A 247 30.22 85.62 5.68
CA LYS A 247 28.86 85.40 5.16
C LYS A 247 28.86 84.34 4.05
N ARG A 248 29.85 84.38 3.15
CA ARG A 248 30.01 83.39 2.08
C ARG A 248 30.24 81.98 2.63
N LEU A 249 31.10 81.82 3.64
CA LEU A 249 31.31 80.52 4.30
C LEU A 249 30.06 79.99 5.02
N ALA A 250 29.25 80.87 5.62
CA ALA A 250 27.98 80.46 6.23
C ALA A 250 26.96 79.98 5.17
N GLN A 251 26.98 80.57 3.97
CA GLN A 251 26.20 80.06 2.85
C GLN A 251 26.71 78.71 2.35
N GLU A 252 28.03 78.57 2.19
CA GLU A 252 28.68 77.31 1.80
C GLU A 252 28.34 76.16 2.78
N GLU A 253 28.31 76.42 4.09
CA GLU A 253 27.88 75.43 5.11
C GLU A 253 26.47 74.91 4.88
N ARG A 254 25.54 75.83 4.60
CA ARG A 254 24.14 75.50 4.34
C ARG A 254 23.99 74.69 3.05
N ASP A 255 24.69 75.09 2.00
CA ASP A 255 24.61 74.43 0.69
C ASP A 255 25.23 73.04 0.73
N GLN A 256 26.37 72.86 1.42
CA GLN A 256 27.00 71.54 1.62
C GLN A 256 26.13 70.63 2.50
N THR A 257 25.55 71.15 3.58
CA THR A 257 24.60 70.41 4.43
C THR A 257 23.37 69.97 3.64
N ARG A 258 22.82 70.84 2.79
CA ARG A 258 21.69 70.52 1.93
C ARG A 258 22.02 69.42 0.93
N ALA A 259 23.18 69.51 0.27
CA ALA A 259 23.64 68.50 -0.68
C ALA A 259 23.77 67.12 -0.01
N ILE A 260 24.36 67.07 1.18
CA ILE A 260 24.48 65.86 2.00
C ILE A 260 23.09 65.26 2.32
N ASN A 261 22.10 66.07 2.72
CA ASN A 261 20.75 65.56 2.98
C ASN A 261 20.05 65.03 1.73
N VAL A 262 20.20 65.71 0.59
CA VAL A 262 19.62 65.25 -0.68
C VAL A 262 20.22 63.91 -1.10
N GLU A 263 21.54 63.75 -0.95
CA GLU A 263 22.24 62.49 -1.22
C GLU A 263 21.76 61.37 -0.28
N HIS A 264 21.62 61.66 1.01
CA HIS A 264 21.10 60.71 2.00
C HIS A 264 19.70 60.20 1.64
N ASP A 265 18.80 61.12 1.29
CA ASP A 265 17.42 60.77 0.92
C ASP A 265 17.38 59.96 -0.38
N GLN A 266 18.27 60.25 -1.32
CA GLN A 266 18.41 59.49 -2.57
C GLN A 266 18.90 58.06 -2.28
N GLN A 267 19.97 57.90 -1.50
CA GLN A 267 20.50 56.58 -1.13
C GLN A 267 19.50 55.76 -0.31
N LYS A 268 18.72 56.40 0.58
CA LYS A 268 17.62 55.73 1.29
C LYS A 268 16.56 55.18 0.34
N LYS A 269 16.17 55.95 -0.69
CA LYS A 269 15.22 55.48 -1.70
C LYS A 269 15.76 54.30 -2.50
N GLU A 270 17.05 54.33 -2.85
CA GLU A 270 17.72 53.24 -3.56
C GLU A 270 17.80 51.95 -2.74
N ILE A 271 18.10 52.05 -1.44
CA ILE A 271 18.06 50.92 -0.50
C ILE A 271 16.64 50.35 -0.46
N ALA A 272 15.62 51.20 -0.27
CA ALA A 272 14.23 50.76 -0.20
C ALA A 272 13.78 50.04 -1.49
N GLN A 273 14.10 50.58 -2.67
CA GLN A 273 13.81 49.95 -3.96
C GLN A 273 14.51 48.60 -4.13
N THR A 274 15.77 48.51 -3.71
CA THR A 274 16.55 47.26 -3.79
C THR A 274 15.96 46.19 -2.87
N MET A 275 15.61 46.55 -1.64
CA MET A 275 15.01 45.62 -0.69
C MET A 275 13.63 45.16 -1.15
N GLU A 276 12.82 46.06 -1.71
CA GLU A 276 11.51 45.73 -2.25
C GLU A 276 11.60 44.76 -3.42
N ARG A 277 12.54 44.98 -4.35
CA ARG A 277 12.79 44.04 -5.45
C ARG A 277 13.13 42.63 -4.94
N LYS A 278 14.01 42.54 -3.92
CA LYS A 278 14.35 41.25 -3.30
C LYS A 278 13.15 40.61 -2.61
N ARG A 279 12.28 41.38 -1.95
CA ARG A 279 11.04 40.86 -1.35
C ARG A 279 10.12 40.27 -2.42
N GLN A 280 9.95 40.97 -3.55
CA GLN A 280 9.16 40.49 -4.68
C GLN A 280 9.76 39.25 -5.34
N GLU A 281 11.09 39.15 -5.44
CA GLU A 281 11.78 37.94 -5.93
C GLU A 281 11.51 36.74 -5.01
N VAL A 282 11.59 36.93 -3.69
CA VAL A 282 11.25 35.88 -2.71
C VAL A 282 9.77 35.50 -2.79
N GLU A 283 8.87 36.47 -2.96
CA GLU A 283 7.44 36.20 -3.14
C GLU A 283 7.14 35.46 -4.46
N SER A 284 7.81 35.83 -5.55
CA SER A 284 7.72 35.14 -6.84
C SER A 284 8.18 33.69 -6.75
N GLN A 285 9.26 33.43 -5.99
CA GLN A 285 9.73 32.06 -5.70
C GLN A 285 8.72 31.25 -4.87
N LYS A 286 7.93 31.88 -3.98
CA LYS A 286 6.82 31.19 -3.31
C LYS A 286 5.76 30.77 -4.32
N GLY A 287 5.36 31.68 -5.22
CA GLY A 287 4.38 31.42 -6.25
C GLY A 287 4.75 30.22 -7.13
N SER A 288 6.02 30.08 -7.51
CA SER A 288 6.49 28.92 -8.28
C SER A 288 6.51 27.64 -7.46
N ALA A 289 6.99 27.68 -6.21
CA ALA A 289 7.04 26.50 -5.34
C ALA A 289 5.65 25.94 -5.01
N TYR A 290 4.65 26.81 -4.79
CA TYR A 290 3.27 26.38 -4.59
C TYR A 290 2.64 25.81 -5.86
N ALA A 291 2.92 26.41 -7.03
CA ALA A 291 2.46 25.89 -8.31
C ALA A 291 3.07 24.51 -8.63
N GLU A 292 4.35 24.30 -8.31
CA GLU A 292 5.03 23.01 -8.47
C GLU A 292 4.46 21.95 -7.50
N ALA A 293 4.18 22.33 -6.25
CA ALA A 293 3.54 21.44 -5.29
C ALA A 293 2.12 21.05 -5.74
N GLU A 294 1.32 22.02 -6.20
CA GLU A 294 -0.03 21.76 -6.72
C GLU A 294 -0.01 20.89 -7.99
N ALA A 295 0.95 21.12 -8.89
CA ALA A 295 1.16 20.28 -10.07
C ALA A 295 1.52 18.84 -9.68
N HIS A 296 2.36 18.65 -8.66
CA HIS A 296 2.71 17.32 -8.15
C HIS A 296 1.50 16.62 -7.52
N THR A 297 0.72 17.31 -6.67
CA THR A 297 -0.50 16.76 -6.08
C THR A 297 -1.52 16.36 -7.15
N ARG A 298 -1.67 17.19 -8.19
CA ARG A 298 -2.58 16.89 -9.32
C ARG A 298 -2.12 15.68 -10.13
N HIS A 299 -0.82 15.58 -10.42
CA HIS A 299 -0.26 14.42 -11.11
C HIS A 299 -0.43 13.13 -10.30
N GLU A 300 -0.27 13.18 -8.97
CA GLU A 300 -0.53 12.03 -8.09
C GLU A 300 -2.02 11.63 -8.09
N GLN A 301 -2.95 12.59 -8.07
CA GLN A 301 -4.38 12.30 -8.20
C GLN A 301 -4.72 11.62 -9.55
N ASP A 302 -4.08 12.04 -10.64
CA ASP A 302 -4.27 11.43 -11.95
C ASP A 302 -3.76 9.97 -11.97
N LEU A 303 -2.63 9.69 -11.30
CA LEU A 303 -2.11 8.32 -11.14
C LEU A 303 -3.04 7.44 -10.29
N ASP A 304 -3.56 7.96 -9.18
CA ASP A 304 -4.51 7.25 -8.31
C ASP A 304 -5.81 6.94 -9.09
N THR A 305 -6.31 7.90 -9.88
CA THR A 305 -7.51 7.73 -10.73
C THR A 305 -7.27 6.66 -11.81
N LYS A 306 -6.07 6.62 -12.39
CA LYS A 306 -5.70 5.60 -13.37
C LYS A 306 -5.66 4.21 -12.73
N ALA A 307 -5.02 4.09 -11.56
CA ALA A 307 -4.95 2.84 -10.82
C ALA A 307 -6.35 2.32 -10.45
N GLU A 308 -7.28 3.20 -10.07
CA GLU A 308 -8.67 2.83 -9.76
C GLU A 308 -9.42 2.29 -11.00
N LYS A 309 -9.22 2.91 -12.18
CA LYS A 309 -9.78 2.39 -13.44
C LYS A 309 -9.21 1.03 -13.82
N ASP A 310 -7.91 0.84 -13.65
CA ASP A 310 -7.23 -0.43 -13.93
C ASP A 310 -7.73 -1.54 -12.98
N ALA A 311 -7.92 -1.23 -11.69
CA ALA A 311 -8.52 -2.15 -10.73
C ALA A 311 -9.96 -2.56 -11.11
N GLN A 312 -10.80 -1.60 -11.52
CA GLN A 312 -12.16 -1.88 -11.99
C GLN A 312 -12.19 -2.75 -13.25
N MET A 313 -11.25 -2.57 -14.17
CA MET A 313 -11.12 -3.44 -15.34
C MET A 313 -10.75 -4.87 -14.94
N TYR A 314 -9.81 -5.02 -14.00
CA TYR A 314 -9.40 -6.32 -13.49
C TYR A 314 -10.56 -7.06 -12.81
N GLU A 315 -11.34 -6.39 -11.95
CA GLU A 315 -12.55 -6.96 -11.35
C GLU A 315 -13.58 -7.40 -12.41
N LYS A 316 -13.83 -6.56 -13.43
CA LYS A 316 -14.73 -6.92 -14.53
C LYS A 316 -14.24 -8.13 -15.34
N PHE A 317 -12.93 -8.32 -15.43
CA PHE A 317 -12.34 -9.45 -16.15
C PHE A 317 -12.42 -10.75 -15.36
N THR A 318 -12.11 -10.72 -14.05
CA THR A 318 -12.07 -11.91 -13.20
C THR A 318 -13.45 -12.39 -12.75
N HIS A 319 -14.45 -11.51 -12.70
CA HIS A 319 -15.85 -11.86 -12.41
C HIS A 319 -16.68 -12.22 -13.64
N LYS A 320 -16.10 -12.22 -14.85
CA LYS A 320 -16.72 -12.94 -15.97
C LYS A 320 -16.64 -14.43 -15.63
N LYS A 321 -17.80 -15.00 -15.23
CA LYS A 321 -18.00 -16.45 -15.17
C LYS A 321 -17.40 -17.06 -16.46
N PRO A 322 -16.61 -18.15 -16.36
CA PRO A 322 -16.11 -18.82 -17.55
C PRO A 322 -17.31 -19.10 -18.47
N PRO A 323 -17.22 -18.82 -19.78
CA PRO A 323 -18.32 -19.13 -20.68
C PRO A 323 -18.65 -20.60 -20.51
N THR A 324 -19.87 -20.88 -20.05
CA THR A 324 -20.41 -22.24 -19.97
C THR A 324 -20.48 -22.78 -21.40
N SER A 325 -19.59 -23.71 -21.72
CA SER A 325 -19.56 -24.45 -22.99
C SER A 325 -20.77 -25.37 -23.11
#